data_AF-A0A1Y1CNR8-F1
#
_entry.id   AF-A0A1Y1CNR8-F1
#
_cell.length_a   1.000
_cell.length_b   1.000
_cell.length_c   1.000
_cell.angle_alpha   90.00
_cell.angle_beta   90.00
_cell.angle_gamma   90.00
#
_symmetry.space_group_name_H-M   'P 1'
#
loop_
_entity.id
_entity.type
_entity.pdbx_description
1 polymer ?
#
loop_
_entity_poly.entity_id
_entity_poly.type
_entity_poly.pdbx_seq_one_letter_code
_entity_poly.pdbx_strand_id
1 'polypeptide(L)'
;MKLRILLVIVLIASSTLANAIERPGFDKKKDILIAQFDSKPDPDDIHAQAALGCMLLHKDLKGVDCFAVAGAIGIQDGEFIDSGDLFNMVFGKKWTNAHADWQGSVQIITDKVISILEKGGKVWVQEAGQSNITADWIVEVLKIVPESTVKSNVIVVQHSKWNEDKTDSTDLVYVKDKTSYFAIDDGNAPTDVDWGDRGSYSTPEYRNKDSKWIELAKSSSNKKAKRLWIEADRVITEMFPNGFAEEWSYIHYNGVDYSDCVENWWIFNIGELANNNAKFWNRYVTN
;
A
#
# COMPACT_ATOMS: atom_id res chain seq x y z
N MET A 1 27.80 19.61 -60.59
CA MET A 1 26.41 19.10 -60.51
C MET A 1 26.45 17.59 -60.35
N LYS A 2 26.17 17.07 -59.13
CA LYS A 2 25.85 15.66 -58.78
C LYS A 2 27.02 14.64 -58.99
N LEU A 3 27.32 13.66 -58.13
CA LEU A 3 26.58 13.01 -57.05
C LEU A 3 27.57 12.21 -56.16
N ARG A 4 27.65 12.58 -54.87
CA ARG A 4 27.72 11.72 -53.67
C ARG A 4 28.64 10.48 -53.70
N ILE A 5 29.85 10.63 -53.16
CA ILE A 5 30.60 9.53 -52.55
C ILE A 5 30.32 9.55 -51.04
N LEU A 6 29.61 8.48 -50.66
CA LEU A 6 29.36 7.87 -49.36
C LEU A 6 29.97 8.53 -48.10
N LEU A 7 29.05 8.93 -47.21
CA LEU A 7 29.28 9.21 -45.80
C LEU A 7 30.06 8.08 -45.12
N VAL A 8 31.20 8.42 -44.50
CA VAL A 8 31.65 7.78 -43.25
C VAL A 8 31.61 8.87 -42.18
N ILE A 9 30.39 9.24 -41.79
CA ILE A 9 30.19 9.93 -40.52
C ILE A 9 30.21 8.84 -39.47
N VAL A 10 31.32 8.77 -38.75
CA VAL A 10 31.41 8.07 -37.46
C VAL A 10 30.49 8.82 -36.51
N LEU A 11 29.20 8.47 -36.55
CA LEU A 11 28.23 8.85 -35.55
C LEU A 11 28.49 7.91 -34.37
N ILE A 12 29.36 8.36 -33.45
CA ILE A 12 29.32 7.89 -32.07
C ILE A 12 27.99 8.42 -31.52
N ALA A 13 26.91 7.71 -31.83
CA ALA A 13 25.68 7.84 -31.09
C ALA A 13 25.98 7.26 -29.71
N SER A 14 26.39 8.14 -28.79
CA SER A 14 26.29 7.88 -27.36
C SER A 14 24.80 7.75 -27.06
N SER A 15 24.23 6.57 -27.32
CA SER A 15 22.98 6.16 -26.73
C SER A 15 23.26 6.00 -25.24
N THR A 16 23.06 7.09 -24.49
CA THR A 16 22.68 6.97 -23.09
C THR A 16 21.34 6.24 -23.10
N LEU A 17 21.41 4.91 -23.08
CA LEU A 17 20.31 4.09 -22.61
C LEU A 17 20.09 4.57 -21.16
N ALA A 18 19.15 5.49 -20.99
CA ALA A 18 18.47 5.61 -19.71
C ALA A 18 17.89 4.22 -19.48
N ASN A 19 18.58 3.41 -18.68
CA ASN A 19 17.99 2.21 -18.13
C ASN A 19 16.85 2.72 -17.24
N ALA A 20 15.65 2.80 -17.81
CA ALA A 20 14.45 2.82 -16.99
C ALA A 20 14.58 1.59 -16.09
N ILE A 21 14.78 1.83 -14.80
CA ILE A 21 14.86 0.75 -13.83
C ILE A 21 13.52 0.03 -13.94
N GLU A 22 13.56 -1.19 -14.46
CA GLU A 22 12.36 -2.00 -14.59
C GLU A 22 11.77 -2.14 -13.18
N ARG A 23 10.50 -1.77 -13.07
CA ARG A 23 9.72 -1.93 -11.84
C ARG A 23 9.91 -3.36 -11.32
N PRO A 24 10.33 -3.55 -10.05
CA PRO A 24 10.48 -4.89 -9.51
C PRO A 24 9.11 -5.62 -9.49
N GLY A 25 9.14 -6.94 -9.67
CA GLY A 25 7.95 -7.79 -9.55
C GLY A 25 7.90 -8.54 -8.22
N PHE A 26 6.70 -8.71 -7.66
CA PHE A 26 6.42 -9.50 -6.46
C PHE A 26 6.41 -11.00 -6.78
N ASP A 27 7.20 -11.79 -6.05
CA ASP A 27 7.23 -13.25 -6.17
C ASP A 27 6.60 -13.92 -4.95
N LYS A 28 5.37 -14.42 -5.14
CA LYS A 28 4.56 -15.08 -4.10
C LYS A 28 5.22 -16.28 -3.40
N LYS A 29 6.30 -16.85 -3.95
CA LYS A 29 6.97 -18.00 -3.34
C LYS A 29 8.07 -17.62 -2.35
N LYS A 30 8.61 -16.40 -2.46
CA LYS A 30 9.80 -15.98 -1.71
C LYS A 30 9.62 -14.63 -1.02
N ASP A 31 8.75 -13.77 -1.54
CA ASP A 31 8.54 -12.42 -1.05
C ASP A 31 7.42 -12.38 0.01
N ILE A 32 7.49 -11.37 0.87
CA ILE A 32 6.44 -11.05 1.84
C ILE A 32 5.90 -9.64 1.59
N LEU A 33 4.59 -9.46 1.79
CA LEU A 33 3.96 -8.16 1.96
C LEU A 33 3.89 -7.82 3.46
N ILE A 34 4.42 -6.66 3.85
CA ILE A 34 4.17 -6.01 5.13
C ILE A 34 3.12 -4.92 4.88
N ALA A 35 1.89 -5.18 5.28
CA ALA A 35 0.75 -4.28 5.06
C ALA A 35 0.56 -3.39 6.29
N GLN A 36 0.96 -2.13 6.22
CA GLN A 36 0.95 -1.21 7.34
C GLN A 36 -0.18 -0.20 7.18
N PHE A 37 -1.07 -0.13 8.17
CA PHE A 37 -2.23 0.76 8.23
C PHE A 37 -2.07 1.65 9.47
N ASP A 38 -2.14 2.97 9.34
CA ASP A 38 -2.09 3.88 10.49
C ASP A 38 -3.38 3.91 11.32
N SER A 39 -4.53 3.89 10.64
CA SER A 39 -5.90 4.02 11.15
C SER A 39 -6.06 5.15 12.19
N LYS A 40 -5.29 6.23 12.05
CA LYS A 40 -5.26 7.37 12.98
C LYS A 40 -5.09 8.71 12.24
N PRO A 41 -6.13 9.55 12.19
CA PRO A 41 -7.55 9.28 12.45
C PRO A 41 -8.26 8.81 11.17
N ASP A 42 -7.62 7.93 10.41
CA ASP A 42 -7.98 7.66 9.03
C ASP A 42 -8.98 6.50 8.87
N PRO A 43 -10.25 6.76 8.50
CA PRO A 43 -11.21 5.70 8.22
C PRO A 43 -11.01 5.03 6.85
N ASP A 44 -10.23 5.64 5.93
CA ASP A 44 -9.97 5.10 4.59
C ASP A 44 -9.21 3.76 4.71
N ASP A 45 -8.33 3.68 5.69
CA ASP A 45 -7.60 2.49 6.10
C ASP A 45 -8.51 1.31 6.46
N ILE A 46 -9.68 1.56 7.05
CA ILE A 46 -10.62 0.50 7.44
C ILE A 46 -11.21 -0.17 6.19
N HIS A 47 -11.55 0.64 5.19
CA HIS A 47 -11.95 0.14 3.90
C HIS A 47 -10.79 -0.49 3.13
N ALA A 48 -9.57 0.05 3.23
CA ALA A 48 -8.38 -0.53 2.63
C ALA A 48 -8.04 -1.93 3.18
N GLN A 49 -8.19 -2.15 4.50
CA GLN A 49 -8.07 -3.47 5.12
C GLN A 49 -9.06 -4.47 4.50
N ALA A 50 -10.33 -4.09 4.34
CA ALA A 50 -11.34 -4.93 3.70
C ALA A 50 -11.03 -5.17 2.21
N ALA A 51 -10.58 -4.14 1.49
CA ALA A 51 -10.19 -4.21 0.09
C ALA A 51 -9.01 -5.16 -0.14
N LEU A 52 -7.92 -5.03 0.64
CA LEU A 52 -6.78 -5.95 0.59
C LEU A 52 -7.22 -7.37 0.96
N GLY A 53 -8.09 -7.53 1.96
CA GLY A 53 -8.64 -8.85 2.29
C GLY A 53 -9.39 -9.49 1.13
N CYS A 54 -10.17 -8.71 0.38
CA CYS A 54 -10.83 -9.18 -0.83
C CYS A 54 -9.82 -9.58 -1.92
N MET A 55 -8.74 -8.80 -2.09
CA MET A 55 -7.65 -9.12 -3.01
C MET A 55 -6.98 -10.45 -2.64
N LEU A 56 -6.59 -10.64 -1.38
CA LEU A 56 -5.89 -11.86 -0.91
C LEU A 56 -6.76 -13.12 -0.98
N LEU A 57 -8.08 -12.97 -0.92
CA LEU A 57 -9.02 -14.07 -1.12
C LEU A 57 -9.13 -14.52 -2.58
N HIS A 58 -8.79 -13.65 -3.54
CA HIS A 58 -8.89 -13.95 -4.95
C HIS A 58 -7.82 -14.95 -5.40
N LYS A 59 -8.19 -15.86 -6.30
CA LYS A 59 -7.32 -16.97 -6.74
C LYS A 59 -5.96 -16.52 -7.29
N ASP A 60 -5.90 -15.35 -7.91
CA ASP A 60 -4.66 -14.82 -8.53
C ASP A 60 -3.64 -14.38 -7.48
N LEU A 61 -4.08 -14.01 -6.28
CA LEU A 61 -3.23 -13.64 -5.15
C LEU A 61 -3.15 -14.73 -4.07
N LYS A 62 -3.77 -15.89 -4.32
CA LYS A 62 -3.58 -17.07 -3.47
C LYS A 62 -2.09 -17.38 -3.33
N GLY A 63 -1.66 -17.53 -2.08
CA GLY A 63 -0.29 -17.86 -1.71
C GLY A 63 0.62 -16.66 -1.49
N VAL A 64 0.15 -15.42 -1.64
CA VAL A 64 0.88 -14.25 -1.12
C VAL A 64 1.13 -14.45 0.37
N ASP A 65 2.39 -14.34 0.80
CA ASP A 65 2.70 -14.21 2.22
C ASP A 65 2.52 -12.75 2.63
N CYS A 66 1.74 -12.53 3.68
CA CYS A 66 1.34 -11.21 4.12
C CYS A 66 1.38 -11.18 5.64
N PHE A 67 1.94 -10.10 6.20
CA PHE A 67 1.89 -9.78 7.61
C PHE A 67 1.44 -8.34 7.77
N ALA A 68 0.34 -8.11 8.49
CA ALA A 68 -0.23 -6.78 8.63
C ALA A 68 0.16 -6.09 9.93
N VAL A 69 0.09 -4.77 9.93
CA VAL A 69 0.41 -3.92 11.09
C VAL A 69 -0.73 -2.93 11.23
N ALA A 70 -1.40 -2.96 12.38
CA ALA A 70 -2.32 -1.90 12.79
C ALA A 70 -1.53 -0.83 13.55
N GLY A 71 -1.82 0.44 13.31
CA GLY A 71 -1.21 1.55 14.05
C GLY A 71 0.19 1.92 13.58
N ALA A 72 0.45 1.89 12.27
CA ALA A 72 1.66 2.43 11.66
C ALA A 72 1.65 3.98 11.65
N ILE A 73 1.55 4.56 12.85
CA ILE A 73 1.34 5.99 13.09
C ILE A 73 2.65 6.77 13.13
N GLY A 74 2.58 8.07 12.82
CA GLY A 74 3.67 9.03 12.98
C GLY A 74 3.32 10.16 13.95
N ILE A 75 3.61 11.40 13.54
CA ILE A 75 3.44 12.62 14.35
C ILE A 75 2.06 13.25 14.24
N GLN A 76 1.10 12.57 13.62
CA GLN A 76 -0.26 13.08 13.45
C GLN A 76 -1.09 13.03 14.73
N ASP A 77 -1.98 14.02 14.83
CA ASP A 77 -3.04 14.07 15.83
C ASP A 77 -4.23 13.19 15.44
N GLY A 78 -5.23 13.11 16.32
CA GLY A 78 -6.46 12.35 16.08
C GLY A 78 -6.56 11.07 16.88
N GLU A 79 -7.72 10.44 16.82
CA GLU A 79 -8.03 9.20 17.54
C GLU A 79 -7.75 8.00 16.65
N PHE A 80 -7.17 6.95 17.25
CA PHE A 80 -6.93 5.69 16.55
C PHE A 80 -8.23 4.88 16.46
N ILE A 81 -8.50 4.33 15.28
CA ILE A 81 -9.70 3.54 14.99
C ILE A 81 -9.37 2.05 15.18
N ASP A 82 -9.81 1.47 16.30
CA ASP A 82 -9.61 0.05 16.56
C ASP A 82 -10.43 -0.81 15.58
N SER A 83 -9.71 -1.64 14.83
CA SER A 83 -10.23 -2.56 13.82
C SER A 83 -9.72 -3.99 14.02
N GLY A 84 -9.35 -4.37 15.25
CA GLY A 84 -8.77 -5.68 15.56
C GLY A 84 -9.60 -6.88 15.07
N ASP A 85 -10.93 -6.79 15.12
CA ASP A 85 -11.82 -7.83 14.59
C ASP A 85 -11.72 -7.96 13.06
N LEU A 86 -11.64 -6.84 12.33
CA LEU A 86 -11.40 -6.85 10.89
C LEU A 86 -10.02 -7.42 10.54
N PHE A 87 -8.97 -7.03 11.28
CA PHE A 87 -7.64 -7.63 11.14
C PHE A 87 -7.65 -9.14 11.35
N ASN A 88 -8.36 -9.62 12.38
CA ASN A 88 -8.53 -11.05 12.64
C ASN A 88 -9.27 -11.77 11.49
N MET A 89 -10.26 -11.11 10.89
CA MET A 89 -11.00 -11.66 9.74
C MET A 89 -10.15 -11.74 8.48
N VAL A 90 -9.30 -10.75 8.21
CA VAL A 90 -8.48 -10.67 7.00
C VAL A 90 -7.18 -11.48 7.14
N PHE A 91 -6.42 -11.26 8.21
CA PHE A 91 -5.06 -11.75 8.38
C PHE A 91 -4.95 -12.92 9.37
N GLY A 92 -6.01 -13.22 10.12
CA GLY A 92 -5.99 -14.27 11.14
C GLY A 92 -4.98 -13.95 12.24
N LYS A 93 -3.93 -14.77 12.37
CA LYS A 93 -2.82 -14.53 13.31
C LYS A 93 -1.62 -13.79 12.68
N LYS A 94 -1.72 -13.40 11.41
CA LYS A 94 -0.64 -12.77 10.66
C LYS A 94 -0.70 -11.24 10.74
N TRP A 95 -0.81 -10.70 11.95
CA TRP A 95 -0.74 -9.27 12.15
C TRP A 95 -0.24 -8.92 13.55
N THR A 96 0.10 -7.64 13.76
CA THR A 96 0.45 -7.06 15.06
C THR A 96 -0.20 -5.68 15.24
N ASN A 97 -0.35 -5.24 16.49
CA ASN A 97 -0.91 -3.94 16.83
C ASN A 97 0.17 -3.02 17.40
N ALA A 98 0.74 -2.16 16.55
CA ALA A 98 1.78 -1.22 16.92
C ALA A 98 1.24 -0.04 17.73
N HIS A 99 -0.04 0.30 17.59
CA HIS A 99 -0.68 1.29 18.47
C HIS A 99 -0.68 0.83 19.94
N ALA A 100 -0.94 -0.47 20.17
CA ALA A 100 -0.98 -1.05 21.52
C ALA A 100 0.40 -1.46 22.06
N ASP A 101 1.26 -2.00 21.19
CA ASP A 101 2.62 -2.45 21.55
C ASP A 101 3.57 -2.21 20.38
N TRP A 102 4.11 -0.99 20.32
CA TRP A 102 5.03 -0.56 19.27
C TRP A 102 6.30 -1.40 19.23
N GLN A 103 6.97 -1.57 20.38
CA GLN A 103 8.24 -2.27 20.48
C GLN A 103 8.09 -3.77 20.16
N GLY A 104 7.03 -4.41 20.67
CA GLY A 104 6.72 -5.80 20.30
C GLY A 104 6.44 -5.95 18.81
N SER A 105 5.72 -5.00 18.22
CA SER A 105 5.43 -4.99 16.78
C SER A 105 6.70 -4.84 15.94
N VAL A 106 7.59 -3.91 16.29
CA VAL A 106 8.90 -3.75 15.66
C VAL A 106 9.67 -5.07 15.67
N GLN A 107 9.79 -5.73 16.83
CA GLN A 107 10.50 -7.01 16.93
C GLN A 107 9.88 -8.11 16.05
N ILE A 108 8.56 -8.26 16.07
CA ILE A 108 7.85 -9.28 15.29
C ILE A 108 8.06 -9.05 13.78
N ILE A 109 8.02 -7.79 13.33
CA ILE A 109 8.27 -7.44 11.93
C ILE A 109 9.72 -7.75 11.57
N THR A 110 10.68 -7.30 12.39
CA THR A 110 12.12 -7.56 12.21
C THR A 110 12.40 -9.03 12.00
N ASP A 111 11.89 -9.92 12.87
CA ASP A 111 12.14 -11.36 12.79
C ASP A 111 11.64 -11.95 11.46
N LYS A 112 10.49 -11.49 10.97
CA LYS A 112 9.92 -11.92 9.69
C LYS A 112 10.76 -11.42 8.52
N VAL A 113 11.11 -10.14 8.55
CA VAL A 113 11.90 -9.48 7.50
C VAL A 113 13.26 -10.16 7.37
N ILE A 114 13.98 -10.39 8.48
CA ILE A 114 15.26 -11.10 8.46
C ILE A 114 15.11 -12.47 7.82
N SER A 115 14.11 -13.26 8.22
CA SER A 115 13.92 -14.60 7.65
C SER A 115 13.68 -14.58 6.14
N ILE A 116 13.04 -13.54 5.61
CA ILE A 116 12.79 -13.40 4.16
C ILE A 116 14.07 -12.97 3.44
N LEU A 117 14.76 -11.97 3.96
CA LEU A 117 15.99 -11.43 3.36
C LEU A 117 17.13 -12.46 3.34
N GLU A 118 17.31 -13.25 4.40
CA GLU A 118 18.33 -14.32 4.47
C GLU A 118 18.09 -15.44 3.44
N LYS A 119 16.83 -15.64 3.02
CA LYS A 119 16.45 -16.60 1.97
C LYS A 119 16.51 -16.00 0.56
N GLY A 120 16.95 -14.74 0.43
CA GLY A 120 17.02 -14.01 -0.84
C GLY A 120 15.65 -13.56 -1.37
N GLY A 121 14.62 -13.53 -0.52
CA GLY A 121 13.32 -12.95 -0.82
C GLY A 121 13.32 -11.42 -0.65
N LYS A 122 12.26 -10.78 -1.14
CA LYS A 122 12.02 -9.35 -0.98
C LYS A 122 10.93 -9.07 0.04
N VAL A 123 11.05 -7.94 0.70
CA VAL A 123 10.06 -7.40 1.61
C VAL A 123 9.42 -6.20 0.94
N TRP A 124 8.12 -6.30 0.70
CA TRP A 124 7.32 -5.24 0.12
C TRP A 124 6.52 -4.57 1.21
N VAL A 125 6.62 -3.26 1.36
CA VAL A 125 5.87 -2.50 2.34
C VAL A 125 4.77 -1.75 1.59
N GLN A 126 3.52 -2.10 1.87
CA GLN A 126 2.39 -1.20 1.66
C GLN A 126 2.41 -0.24 2.85
N GLU A 127 2.73 1.02 2.60
CA GLU A 127 2.87 2.07 3.60
C GLU A 127 1.63 2.97 3.60
N ALA A 128 0.48 2.38 3.93
CA ALA A 128 -0.81 3.07 4.15
C ALA A 128 -0.82 3.81 5.50
N GLY A 129 0.27 4.50 5.79
CA GLY A 129 0.56 5.13 7.06
C GLY A 129 1.92 5.81 7.00
N GLN A 130 2.47 6.13 8.16
CA GLN A 130 3.72 6.86 8.26
C GLN A 130 4.92 5.92 8.39
N SER A 131 6.07 6.32 7.85
CA SER A 131 7.26 5.45 7.78
C SER A 131 7.97 5.25 9.13
N ASN A 132 7.45 5.78 10.24
CA ASN A 132 8.07 5.70 11.56
C ASN A 132 8.35 4.27 12.01
N ILE A 133 7.34 3.39 11.99
CA ILE A 133 7.56 1.98 12.37
C ILE A 133 8.50 1.29 11.37
N THR A 134 8.44 1.69 10.11
CA THR A 134 9.36 1.22 9.06
C THR A 134 10.80 1.55 9.37
N ALA A 135 11.10 2.78 9.79
CA ALA A 135 12.43 3.18 10.22
C ALA A 135 12.91 2.30 11.39
N ASP A 136 12.08 2.11 12.40
CA ASP A 136 12.44 1.35 13.61
C ASP A 136 12.78 -0.11 13.31
N TRP A 137 11.93 -0.83 12.56
CA TRP A 137 12.27 -2.23 12.25
C TRP A 137 13.43 -2.35 11.26
N ILE A 138 13.67 -1.35 10.39
CA ILE A 138 14.88 -1.32 9.53
C ILE A 138 16.15 -1.18 10.38
N VAL A 139 16.14 -0.32 11.41
CA VAL A 139 17.28 -0.18 12.34
C VAL A 139 17.64 -1.53 12.95
N GLU A 140 16.64 -2.29 13.40
CA GLU A 140 16.85 -3.63 13.97
C GLU A 140 17.33 -4.66 12.94
N VAL A 141 16.76 -4.65 11.73
CA VAL A 141 17.19 -5.53 10.63
C VAL A 141 18.65 -5.30 10.26
N LEU A 142 19.10 -4.03 10.21
CA LEU A 142 20.47 -3.65 9.83
C LEU A 142 21.54 -4.09 10.85
N LYS A 143 21.14 -4.51 12.06
CA LYS A 143 22.07 -5.14 13.01
C LYS A 143 22.52 -6.53 12.56
N ILE A 144 21.77 -7.17 11.66
CA ILE A 144 21.95 -8.57 11.26
C ILE A 144 22.14 -8.71 9.75
N VAL A 145 21.33 -8.01 8.94
CA VAL A 145 21.34 -8.09 7.49
C VAL A 145 22.18 -6.95 6.90
N PRO A 146 23.10 -7.22 5.95
CA PRO A 146 23.90 -6.17 5.32
C PRO A 146 23.05 -5.07 4.67
N GLU A 147 23.47 -3.82 4.83
CA GLU A 147 22.74 -2.65 4.30
C GLU A 147 22.48 -2.73 2.79
N SER A 148 23.42 -3.24 2.00
CA SER A 148 23.22 -3.44 0.56
C SER A 148 22.10 -4.43 0.22
N THR A 149 21.85 -5.42 1.08
CA THR A 149 20.73 -6.36 0.94
C THR A 149 19.42 -5.68 1.32
N VAL A 150 19.39 -4.92 2.42
CA VAL A 150 18.20 -4.13 2.80
C VAL A 150 17.83 -3.14 1.69
N LYS A 151 18.80 -2.37 1.18
CA LYS A 151 18.59 -1.37 0.13
C LYS A 151 18.00 -1.95 -1.14
N SER A 152 18.40 -3.16 -1.53
CA SER A 152 17.97 -3.80 -2.77
C SER A 152 16.70 -4.65 -2.64
N ASN A 153 16.39 -5.15 -1.44
CA ASN A 153 15.31 -6.13 -1.25
C ASN A 153 14.20 -5.68 -0.31
N VAL A 154 14.34 -4.56 0.41
CA VAL A 154 13.23 -3.87 1.06
C VAL A 154 12.70 -2.79 0.13
N ILE A 155 11.46 -2.97 -0.32
CA ILE A 155 10.77 -2.07 -1.25
C ILE A 155 9.61 -1.42 -0.53
N VAL A 156 9.69 -0.11 -0.35
CA VAL A 156 8.65 0.68 0.31
C VAL A 156 7.83 1.41 -0.76
N VAL A 157 6.51 1.29 -0.68
CA VAL A 157 5.58 1.89 -1.63
C VAL A 157 4.65 2.80 -0.85
N GLN A 158 4.68 4.09 -1.17
CA GLN A 158 3.93 5.14 -0.47
C GLN A 158 3.13 5.95 -1.48
N HIS A 159 1.82 6.03 -1.28
CA HIS A 159 0.92 6.76 -2.19
C HIS A 159 0.54 8.16 -1.70
N SER A 160 0.59 8.47 -0.40
CA SER A 160 0.14 9.76 0.15
C SER A 160 1.29 10.73 0.51
N LYS A 161 1.21 11.98 0.03
CA LYS A 161 2.15 13.04 0.44
C LYS A 161 1.89 13.47 1.88
N TRP A 162 0.63 13.38 2.32
CA TRP A 162 0.23 13.64 3.70
C TRP A 162 0.90 12.65 4.65
N ASN A 163 0.96 11.36 4.30
CA ASN A 163 1.69 10.35 5.09
C ASN A 163 3.17 10.72 5.26
N GLU A 164 3.82 11.17 4.20
CA GLU A 164 5.21 11.66 4.32
C GLU A 164 5.31 12.89 5.23
N ASP A 165 4.37 13.84 5.16
CA ASP A 165 4.36 15.04 6.02
C ASP A 165 4.01 14.72 7.48
N LYS A 166 3.37 13.58 7.74
CA LYS A 166 3.07 13.08 9.08
C LYS A 166 4.08 12.07 9.59
N THR A 167 5.08 11.71 8.80
CA THR A 167 6.21 10.91 9.26
C THR A 167 7.21 11.82 9.98
N ASP A 168 7.88 11.31 11.02
CA ASP A 168 9.06 12.04 11.54
C ASP A 168 10.06 12.26 10.41
N SER A 169 10.54 13.51 10.26
CA SER A 169 11.39 13.86 9.12
C SER A 169 12.70 13.05 9.05
N THR A 170 13.23 12.64 10.21
CA THR A 170 14.45 11.83 10.28
C THR A 170 14.17 10.39 9.88
N ASP A 171 13.03 9.83 10.27
CA ASP A 171 12.59 8.49 9.88
C ASP A 171 12.31 8.42 8.38
N LEU A 172 11.63 9.41 7.81
CA LEU A 172 11.36 9.43 6.36
C LEU A 172 12.65 9.47 5.54
N VAL A 173 13.60 10.33 5.93
CA VAL A 173 14.92 10.39 5.28
C VAL A 173 15.65 9.06 5.43
N TYR A 174 15.59 8.46 6.62
CA TYR A 174 16.23 7.19 6.91
C TYR A 174 15.66 6.05 6.04
N VAL A 175 14.34 5.92 5.96
CA VAL A 175 13.67 4.90 5.15
C VAL A 175 14.02 5.06 3.66
N LYS A 176 13.97 6.29 3.13
CA LYS A 176 14.37 6.59 1.75
C LYS A 176 15.85 6.27 1.49
N ASP A 177 16.73 6.53 2.45
CA ASP A 177 18.16 6.22 2.36
C ASP A 177 18.43 4.72 2.41
N LYS A 178 17.74 3.96 3.27
CA LYS A 178 18.04 2.54 3.53
C LYS A 178 17.27 1.55 2.69
N THR A 179 16.23 1.96 1.97
CA THR A 179 15.37 1.05 1.18
C THR A 179 15.24 1.48 -0.29
N SER A 180 14.66 0.62 -1.11
CA SER A 180 14.14 1.01 -2.42
C SER A 180 12.76 1.64 -2.24
N TYR A 181 12.70 2.97 -2.25
CA TYR A 181 11.49 3.73 -1.99
C TYR A 181 10.80 4.18 -3.29
N PHE A 182 9.51 3.91 -3.41
CA PHE A 182 8.67 4.29 -4.54
C PHE A 182 7.50 5.15 -4.07
N ALA A 183 7.54 6.44 -4.42
CA ALA A 183 6.36 7.29 -4.37
C ALA A 183 5.51 7.00 -5.61
N ILE A 184 4.24 6.65 -5.39
CA ILE A 184 3.25 6.44 -6.45
C ILE A 184 2.16 7.50 -6.33
N ASP A 185 1.43 7.77 -7.42
CA ASP A 185 0.38 8.79 -7.41
C ASP A 185 -0.65 8.49 -6.31
N ASP A 186 -1.21 9.55 -5.76
CA ASP A 186 -2.13 9.48 -4.62
C ASP A 186 -3.43 8.75 -5.02
N GLY A 187 -3.79 7.69 -4.31
CA GLY A 187 -5.00 6.90 -4.57
C GLY A 187 -6.30 7.66 -4.30
N ASN A 188 -6.22 8.80 -3.60
CA ASN A 188 -7.33 9.74 -3.47
C ASN A 188 -7.49 10.63 -4.71
N ALA A 189 -6.47 10.74 -5.54
CA ALA A 189 -6.51 11.66 -6.65
C ALA A 189 -7.12 11.02 -7.89
N PRO A 190 -8.01 11.73 -8.61
CA PRO A 190 -8.26 11.42 -10.00
C PRO A 190 -6.96 11.38 -10.80
N THR A 191 -6.87 10.54 -11.82
CA THR A 191 -5.69 10.50 -12.70
C THR A 191 -5.40 11.88 -13.30
N ASP A 192 -4.10 12.21 -13.43
CA ASP A 192 -3.59 13.44 -14.05
C ASP A 192 -3.97 14.76 -13.33
N VAL A 193 -4.18 14.75 -12.01
CA VAL A 193 -4.34 15.97 -11.22
C VAL A 193 -3.07 16.33 -10.46
N ASP A 194 -2.66 17.59 -10.54
CA ASP A 194 -1.36 18.07 -10.02
C ASP A 194 -1.11 17.76 -8.53
N TRP A 195 -2.15 17.76 -7.69
CA TRP A 195 -1.98 17.51 -6.25
C TRP A 195 -1.76 16.02 -5.92
N GLY A 196 -2.18 15.14 -6.82
CA GLY A 196 -2.04 13.69 -6.68
C GLY A 196 -0.89 13.09 -7.49
N ASP A 197 -0.32 13.85 -8.43
CA ASP A 197 0.87 13.46 -9.17
C ASP A 197 2.08 13.43 -8.23
N ARG A 198 2.67 12.25 -8.09
CA ARG A 198 3.87 12.01 -7.27
C ARG A 198 5.04 11.49 -8.09
N GLY A 199 4.93 11.50 -9.41
CA GLY A 199 6.01 11.22 -10.34
C GLY A 199 5.62 10.21 -11.42
N SER A 200 6.46 9.19 -11.60
CA SER A 200 6.39 8.35 -12.81
C SER A 200 5.42 7.16 -12.71
N TYR A 201 4.69 7.03 -11.61
CA TYR A 201 3.92 5.82 -11.30
C TYR A 201 2.45 6.16 -11.02
N SER A 202 1.68 6.27 -12.10
CA SER A 202 0.25 6.53 -11.99
C SER A 202 -0.53 5.38 -11.38
N THR A 203 -1.53 5.74 -10.59
CA THR A 203 -2.41 4.86 -9.84
C THR A 203 -3.87 5.17 -10.17
N PRO A 204 -4.79 4.21 -9.95
CA PRO A 204 -6.21 4.48 -10.07
C PRO A 204 -6.76 5.24 -8.85
N GLU A 205 -7.77 6.09 -9.07
CA GLU A 205 -8.56 6.65 -7.96
C GLU A 205 -9.40 5.54 -7.31
N TYR A 206 -9.09 5.19 -6.07
CA TYR A 206 -9.72 4.13 -5.29
C TYR A 206 -10.67 4.66 -4.23
N ARG A 207 -11.48 5.63 -4.65
CA ARG A 207 -12.59 6.15 -3.88
C ARG A 207 -13.76 6.52 -4.77
N ASN A 208 -14.97 6.57 -4.20
CA ASN A 208 -16.16 6.99 -4.93
C ASN A 208 -17.27 7.46 -3.97
N LYS A 209 -17.88 8.62 -4.26
CA LYS A 209 -18.93 9.23 -3.41
C LYS A 209 -20.28 8.49 -3.44
N ASP A 210 -20.48 7.57 -4.39
CA ASP A 210 -21.77 6.90 -4.55
C ASP A 210 -21.97 5.84 -3.46
N SER A 211 -23.00 6.00 -2.63
CA SER A 211 -23.29 5.07 -1.52
C SER A 211 -23.64 3.65 -1.97
N LYS A 212 -23.92 3.44 -3.25
CA LYS A 212 -24.20 2.10 -3.81
C LYS A 212 -23.07 1.11 -3.55
N TRP A 213 -21.82 1.55 -3.41
CA TRP A 213 -20.68 0.63 -3.27
C TRP A 213 -20.78 -0.19 -1.99
N ILE A 214 -21.06 0.46 -0.86
CA ILE A 214 -21.32 -0.25 0.41
C ILE A 214 -22.51 -1.18 0.31
N GLU A 215 -23.61 -0.76 -0.35
CA GLU A 215 -24.79 -1.61 -0.57
C GLU A 215 -24.46 -2.84 -1.45
N LEU A 216 -23.65 -2.67 -2.48
CA LEU A 216 -23.18 -3.75 -3.36
C LEU A 216 -22.32 -4.76 -2.58
N ALA A 217 -21.43 -4.29 -1.72
CA ALA A 217 -20.65 -5.15 -0.83
C ALA A 217 -21.56 -5.96 0.11
N LYS A 218 -22.51 -5.29 0.78
CA LYS A 218 -23.45 -5.90 1.73
C LYS A 218 -24.43 -6.87 1.07
N SER A 219 -24.70 -6.72 -0.23
CA SER A 219 -25.56 -7.60 -1.02
C SER A 219 -24.81 -8.65 -1.86
N SER A 220 -23.48 -8.60 -1.90
CA SER A 220 -22.64 -9.47 -2.72
C SER A 220 -22.87 -10.97 -2.49
N SER A 221 -22.83 -11.75 -3.58
CA SER A 221 -22.79 -13.22 -3.56
C SER A 221 -21.47 -13.77 -3.03
N ASN A 222 -20.38 -13.00 -3.12
CA ASN A 222 -19.11 -13.33 -2.49
C ASN A 222 -19.23 -13.16 -0.97
N LYS A 223 -19.64 -14.24 -0.30
CA LYS A 223 -19.91 -14.27 1.15
C LYS A 223 -18.72 -13.85 2.00
N LYS A 224 -17.48 -14.02 1.52
CA LYS A 224 -16.29 -13.63 2.27
C LYS A 224 -16.07 -12.13 2.17
N ALA A 225 -16.06 -11.59 0.95
CA ALA A 225 -15.96 -10.14 0.73
C ALA A 225 -17.09 -9.39 1.45
N LYS A 226 -18.33 -9.86 1.32
CA LYS A 226 -19.48 -9.32 2.04
C LYS A 226 -19.24 -9.21 3.56
N ARG A 227 -18.63 -10.22 4.19
CA ARG A 227 -18.35 -10.18 5.63
C ARG A 227 -17.29 -9.14 5.99
N LEU A 228 -16.24 -9.03 5.19
CA LEU A 228 -15.18 -8.03 5.41
C LEU A 228 -15.75 -6.61 5.34
N TRP A 229 -16.54 -6.32 4.31
CA TRP A 229 -17.13 -4.99 4.14
C TRP A 229 -18.24 -4.67 5.15
N ILE A 230 -19.00 -5.67 5.62
CA ILE A 230 -19.93 -5.47 6.74
C ILE A 230 -19.17 -5.07 8.00
N GLU A 231 -18.04 -5.72 8.27
CA GLU A 231 -17.24 -5.41 9.45
C GLU A 231 -16.57 -4.04 9.35
N ALA A 232 -16.00 -3.69 8.19
CA ALA A 232 -15.44 -2.36 7.94
C ALA A 232 -16.48 -1.25 8.15
N ASP A 233 -17.68 -1.42 7.59
CA ASP A 233 -18.79 -0.48 7.78
C ASP A 233 -19.24 -0.39 9.24
N ARG A 234 -19.26 -1.52 9.97
CA ARG A 234 -19.54 -1.52 11.42
C ARG A 234 -18.52 -0.69 12.18
N VAL A 235 -17.22 -0.92 11.95
CA VAL A 235 -16.14 -0.17 12.62
C VAL A 235 -16.27 1.34 12.38
N ILE A 236 -16.48 1.74 11.12
CA ILE A 236 -16.63 3.17 10.77
C ILE A 236 -17.88 3.76 11.42
N THR A 237 -19.02 3.08 11.34
CA THR A 237 -20.30 3.60 11.87
C THR A 237 -20.35 3.66 13.40
N GLU A 238 -19.64 2.77 14.09
CA GLU A 238 -19.50 2.85 15.55
C GLU A 238 -18.60 4.01 15.98
N MET A 239 -17.49 4.24 15.26
CA MET A 239 -16.60 5.37 15.50
C MET A 239 -17.26 6.71 15.17
N PHE A 240 -18.02 6.76 14.08
CA PHE A 240 -18.66 7.96 13.55
C PHE A 240 -20.18 7.77 13.42
N PRO A 241 -20.94 7.72 14.54
CA PRO A 241 -22.37 7.41 14.53
C PRO A 241 -23.23 8.47 13.81
N ASN A 242 -22.70 9.67 13.60
CA ASN A 242 -23.35 10.76 12.86
C ASN A 242 -22.80 10.93 11.44
N GLY A 243 -22.02 9.96 10.95
CA GLY A 243 -21.25 10.06 9.72
C GLY A 243 -19.88 10.71 9.94
N PHE A 244 -18.94 10.40 9.05
CA PHE A 244 -17.60 10.98 9.07
C PHE A 244 -17.65 12.44 8.62
N ALA A 245 -17.07 13.36 9.38
CA ALA A 245 -17.29 14.80 9.19
C ALA A 245 -16.45 15.40 8.05
N GLU A 246 -15.31 14.79 7.72
CA GLU A 246 -14.30 15.44 6.89
C GLU A 246 -14.43 15.08 5.41
N GLU A 247 -14.55 16.09 4.54
CA GLU A 247 -14.78 15.92 3.10
C GLU A 247 -13.59 15.33 2.33
N TRP A 248 -12.41 15.26 2.95
CA TRP A 248 -11.23 14.70 2.30
C TRP A 248 -11.36 13.20 2.04
N SER A 249 -12.15 12.48 2.85
CA SER A 249 -12.51 11.08 2.63
C SER A 249 -13.88 10.99 1.98
N TYR A 250 -14.05 10.06 1.03
CA TYR A 250 -15.35 9.85 0.42
C TYR A 250 -16.33 9.05 1.29
N ILE A 251 -15.88 8.57 2.46
CA ILE A 251 -16.72 8.03 3.53
C ILE A 251 -17.68 9.10 4.06
N HIS A 252 -17.27 10.37 4.06
CA HIS A 252 -18.14 11.51 4.40
C HIS A 252 -19.46 11.52 3.61
N TYR A 253 -19.41 11.09 2.34
CA TYR A 253 -20.57 11.05 1.45
C TYR A 253 -21.34 9.73 1.52
N ASN A 254 -21.08 8.88 2.52
CA ASN A 254 -21.50 7.48 2.59
C ASN A 254 -20.96 6.62 1.43
N GLY A 255 -19.92 7.10 0.76
CA GLY A 255 -19.25 6.41 -0.33
C GLY A 255 -18.26 5.37 0.18
N VAL A 256 -17.28 5.07 -0.66
CA VAL A 256 -16.13 4.24 -0.31
C VAL A 256 -14.85 5.00 -0.57
N ASP A 257 -13.87 4.75 0.27
CA ASP A 257 -12.52 5.27 0.14
C ASP A 257 -11.59 4.17 0.62
N TYR A 258 -10.84 3.57 -0.29
CA TYR A 258 -9.87 2.51 -0.02
C TYR A 258 -8.57 2.84 -0.79
N SER A 259 -8.29 4.14 -0.87
CA SER A 259 -7.22 4.76 -1.63
C SER A 259 -5.85 4.16 -1.31
N ASP A 260 -5.60 3.80 -0.06
CA ASP A 260 -4.38 3.11 0.38
C ASP A 260 -4.09 1.80 -0.37
N CYS A 261 -5.14 1.13 -0.85
CA CYS A 261 -5.01 -0.14 -1.56
C CYS A 261 -4.38 0.01 -2.96
N VAL A 262 -4.15 1.25 -3.44
CA VAL A 262 -3.40 1.48 -4.70
C VAL A 262 -1.97 0.99 -4.61
N GLU A 263 -1.38 0.97 -3.41
CA GLU A 263 -0.06 0.41 -3.17
C GLU A 263 -0.06 -1.08 -3.47
N ASN A 264 -1.10 -1.82 -3.06
CA ASN A 264 -1.22 -3.24 -3.39
C ASN A 264 -1.53 -3.46 -4.88
N TRP A 265 -2.35 -2.59 -5.50
CA TRP A 265 -2.56 -2.62 -6.95
C TRP A 265 -1.24 -2.46 -7.70
N TRP A 266 -0.39 -1.55 -7.21
CA TRP A 266 0.96 -1.36 -7.69
C TRP A 266 1.77 -2.63 -7.39
N ILE A 267 2.11 -2.95 -6.13
CA ILE A 267 2.98 -4.07 -5.72
C ILE A 267 2.70 -5.38 -6.48
N PHE A 268 1.43 -5.76 -6.65
CA PHE A 268 1.05 -7.01 -7.33
C PHE A 268 0.92 -6.90 -8.86
N ASN A 269 1.24 -5.73 -9.41
CA ASN A 269 1.20 -5.38 -10.82
C ASN A 269 -0.16 -5.72 -11.46
N ILE A 270 -1.24 -5.31 -10.80
CA ILE A 270 -2.61 -5.68 -11.19
C ILE A 270 -3.02 -5.03 -12.52
N GLY A 271 -2.58 -3.79 -12.77
CA GLY A 271 -2.79 -3.08 -14.02
C GLY A 271 -4.27 -2.93 -14.40
N GLU A 272 -4.56 -3.09 -15.70
CA GLU A 272 -5.88 -2.92 -16.32
C GLU A 272 -6.99 -3.80 -15.74
N LEU A 273 -6.64 -4.84 -14.97
CA LEU A 273 -7.61 -5.73 -14.35
C LEU A 273 -8.42 -5.08 -13.22
N ALA A 274 -7.91 -3.99 -12.64
CA ALA A 274 -8.57 -3.28 -11.55
C ALA A 274 -8.24 -1.77 -11.53
N ASN A 275 -7.89 -1.14 -12.65
CA ASN A 275 -7.51 0.28 -12.70
C ASN A 275 -8.69 1.29 -12.57
N ASN A 276 -9.80 0.88 -11.95
CA ASN A 276 -10.86 1.78 -11.47
C ASN A 276 -11.76 1.02 -10.48
N ASN A 277 -12.62 1.76 -9.78
CA ASN A 277 -13.60 1.23 -8.83
C ASN A 277 -14.42 0.07 -9.42
N ALA A 278 -15.08 0.25 -10.58
CA ALA A 278 -15.94 -0.79 -11.14
C ALA A 278 -15.20 -2.10 -11.44
N LYS A 279 -13.99 -2.02 -12.01
CA LYS A 279 -13.16 -3.19 -12.28
C LYS A 279 -12.67 -3.84 -10.99
N PHE A 280 -12.22 -3.07 -10.01
CA PHE A 280 -11.80 -3.57 -8.70
C PHE A 280 -12.93 -4.34 -8.02
N TRP A 281 -14.10 -3.71 -7.91
CA TRP A 281 -15.25 -4.26 -7.21
C TRP A 281 -15.79 -5.52 -7.90
N ASN A 282 -15.95 -5.50 -9.23
CA ASN A 282 -16.34 -6.68 -10.00
C ASN A 282 -15.37 -7.83 -9.83
N ARG A 283 -14.07 -7.53 -9.69
CA ARG A 283 -13.03 -8.54 -9.62
C ARG A 283 -12.82 -9.11 -8.23
N TYR A 284 -12.99 -8.33 -7.17
CA TYR A 284 -12.61 -8.73 -5.82
C TYR A 284 -13.77 -8.75 -4.82
N VAL A 285 -14.83 -7.98 -5.04
CA VAL A 285 -15.90 -7.78 -4.06
C VAL A 285 -17.21 -8.46 -4.45
N THR A 286 -17.63 -8.37 -5.71
CA THR A 286 -18.96 -8.82 -6.18
C THR A 286 -18.94 -10.10 -7.04
N ASN A 287 -17.79 -10.77 -7.13
CA ASN A 287 -17.57 -11.95 -7.99
C ASN A 287 -18.22 -13.27 -7.51
#